data_AF-A0A512RGB7-F1
#
_entry.id   AF-A0A512RGB7-F1
#
_cell.length_a   1.000
_cell.length_b   1.000
_cell.length_c   1.000
_cell.angle_alpha   90.00
_cell.angle_beta   90.00
_cell.angle_gamma   90.00
#
_symmetry.space_group_name_H-M   'P 1'
#
loop_
_entity.id
_entity.type
_entity.pdbx_description
1 polymer ?
#
loop_
_entity_poly.entity_id
_entity_poly.type
_entity_poly.pdbx_seq_one_letter_code
_entity_poly.pdbx_strand_id
1 'polypeptide(L)'
;MDDRLLHALQVAKEWEQGNATVGAAMKASLGAHAAAREAADPVVTAAARSIGHAVATAHMADHSMGAPLYALKALKMAGRPLDEERAWQYEQLQQLPADIAELVSGTMKQKEKSFKI
;
A
#
# COMPACT_ATOMS: atom_id res chain seq x y z
N MET A 1 16.53 -2.07 -5.36
CA MET A 1 15.46 -1.83 -4.36
C MET A 1 15.90 -2.52 -3.07
N ASP A 2 15.60 -1.95 -1.90
CA ASP A 2 15.98 -2.53 -0.59
C ASP A 2 15.42 -3.96 -0.43
N ASP A 3 16.23 -4.90 0.07
CA ASP A 3 15.87 -6.32 0.19
C ASP A 3 14.65 -6.56 1.08
N ARG A 4 14.44 -5.71 2.10
CA ARG A 4 13.26 -5.79 2.99
C ARG A 4 11.97 -5.46 2.24
N LEU A 5 12.05 -4.56 1.25
CA LEU A 5 10.90 -4.21 0.41
C LEU A 5 10.56 -5.33 -0.57
N LEU A 6 11.59 -5.94 -1.17
CA LEU A 6 11.42 -7.11 -2.02
C LEU A 6 10.81 -8.28 -1.23
N HIS A 7 11.31 -8.52 -0.02
CA HIS A 7 10.77 -9.55 0.87
C HIS A 7 9.30 -9.27 1.25
N ALA A 8 8.94 -8.03 1.58
CA ALA A 8 7.56 -7.66 1.90
C ALA A 8 6.59 -7.91 0.72
N LEU A 9 7.00 -7.58 -0.50
CA LEU A 9 6.21 -7.88 -1.71
C LEU A 9 6.06 -9.38 -1.94
N GLN A 10 7.12 -10.16 -1.70
CA GLN A 10 7.08 -11.61 -1.82
C GLN A 10 6.12 -12.23 -0.79
N VAL A 11 6.18 -11.81 0.47
CA VAL A 11 5.27 -12.30 1.52
C VAL A 11 3.82 -11.90 1.23
N ALA A 12 3.57 -10.72 0.67
CA ALA A 12 2.22 -10.32 0.25
C ALA A 12 1.66 -11.26 -0.84
N LYS A 13 2.48 -11.64 -1.82
CA LYS A 13 2.09 -12.62 -2.85
C LYS A 13 1.86 -14.02 -2.28
N GLU A 14 2.71 -14.45 -1.35
CA GLU A 14 2.53 -15.73 -0.66
C GLU A 14 1.26 -15.76 0.20
N TRP A 15 0.91 -14.63 0.82
CA TRP A 15 -0.35 -14.50 1.56
C TRP A 15 -1.57 -14.68 0.66
N GLU A 16 -1.59 -14.02 -0.51
CA GLU A 16 -2.66 -14.17 -1.50
C GLU A 16 -2.86 -15.64 -1.92
N GLN A 17 -1.77 -16.42 -1.96
CA GLN A 17 -1.78 -17.83 -2.30
C GLN A 17 -2.06 -18.77 -1.10
N GLY A 18 -2.25 -18.24 0.11
CA GLY A 18 -2.45 -19.03 1.33
C GLY A 18 -1.17 -19.67 1.91
N ASN A 19 0.01 -19.25 1.44
CA ASN A 19 1.31 -19.82 1.81
C ASN A 19 2.02 -19.05 2.94
N ALA A 20 1.58 -17.84 3.27
CA ALA A 20 2.15 -17.04 4.36
C ALA A 20 1.22 -16.99 5.58
N THR A 21 1.81 -16.84 6.76
CA THR A 21 1.05 -16.60 8.00
C THR A 21 0.85 -15.11 8.24
N VAL A 22 -0.17 -14.76 9.03
CA VAL A 22 -0.38 -13.39 9.52
C VAL A 22 0.88 -12.85 10.21
N GLY A 23 1.56 -13.68 11.01
CA GLY A 23 2.79 -13.29 11.70
C GLY A 23 3.94 -12.98 10.74
N ALA A 24 4.09 -13.76 9.66
CA ALA A 24 5.08 -13.49 8.61
C ALA A 24 4.81 -12.16 7.91
N ALA A 25 3.55 -11.90 7.54
CA ALA A 25 3.14 -10.67 6.89
C ALA A 25 3.36 -9.43 7.79
N MET A 26 2.99 -9.53 9.07
CA MET A 26 3.25 -8.48 10.06
C MET A 26 4.75 -8.20 10.20
N LYS A 27 5.59 -9.23 10.32
CA LYS A 27 7.05 -9.07 10.42
C LYS A 27 7.64 -8.42 9.16
N ALA A 28 7.19 -8.82 7.98
CA ALA A 28 7.64 -8.24 6.72
C ALA A 28 7.22 -6.75 6.59
N SER A 29 6.02 -6.40 7.04
CA SER A 29 5.56 -5.00 7.15
C SER A 29 6.49 -4.15 8.03
N LEU A 30 6.86 -4.66 9.21
CA LEU A 30 7.79 -3.97 10.10
C LEU A 30 9.15 -3.71 9.43
N GLY A 31 9.64 -4.68 8.65
CA GLY A 31 10.85 -4.53 7.83
C GLY A 31 10.73 -3.42 6.78
N ALA A 32 9.62 -3.36 6.05
CA ALA A 32 9.36 -2.29 5.08
C ALA A 32 9.24 -0.91 5.74
N HIS A 33 8.62 -0.83 6.92
CA HIS A 33 8.55 0.41 7.69
C HIS A 33 9.90 0.82 8.28
N ALA A 34 10.79 -0.11 8.62
CA ALA A 34 12.17 0.20 8.99
C ALA A 34 12.93 0.81 7.80
N ALA A 35 12.84 0.18 6.63
CA ALA A 35 13.43 0.72 5.40
C ALA A 35 12.91 2.13 5.07
N ALA A 36 11.61 2.36 5.26
CA ALA A 36 11.03 3.68 5.07
C ALA A 36 11.60 4.76 6.00
N ARG A 37 11.94 4.41 7.26
CA ARG A 37 12.52 5.34 8.24
C ARG A 37 13.99 5.65 7.95
N GLU A 38 14.70 4.71 7.36
CA GLU A 38 16.12 4.84 7.01
C GLU A 38 16.34 5.52 5.66
N ALA A 39 15.34 5.53 4.79
CA ALA A 39 15.42 6.16 3.47
C ALA A 39 15.60 7.69 3.58
N ALA A 40 16.59 8.22 2.86
CA ALA A 40 16.85 9.66 2.76
C ALA A 40 15.94 10.34 1.72
N ASP A 41 15.52 9.62 0.68
CA ASP A 41 14.63 10.13 -0.37
C ASP A 41 13.16 10.01 0.06
N PRO A 42 12.40 11.13 0.16
CA PRO A 42 10.98 11.11 0.50
C PRO A 42 10.11 10.25 -0.42
N VAL A 43 10.46 10.16 -1.71
CA VAL A 43 9.76 9.29 -2.68
C VAL A 43 9.93 7.84 -2.26
N VAL A 44 11.16 7.43 -1.92
CA VAL A 44 11.47 6.08 -1.44
C VAL A 44 10.80 5.81 -0.10
N THR A 45 10.78 6.78 0.83
CA THR A 45 10.03 6.66 2.10
C THR A 45 8.55 6.40 1.85
N ALA A 46 7.91 7.14 0.95
CA ALA A 46 6.49 6.95 0.63
C ALA A 46 6.24 5.59 -0.05
N ALA A 47 7.05 5.20 -1.03
CA ALA A 47 6.96 3.90 -1.68
C ALA A 47 7.14 2.73 -0.70
N ALA A 48 8.13 2.82 0.20
CA ALA A 48 8.37 1.81 1.23
C ALA A 48 7.19 1.69 2.21
N ARG A 49 6.55 2.81 2.58
CA ARG A 49 5.32 2.80 3.40
C ARG A 49 4.15 2.18 2.64
N SER A 50 4.00 2.44 1.34
CA SER A 50 2.97 1.80 0.51
C SER A 50 3.12 0.27 0.54
N ILE A 51 4.33 -0.24 0.32
CA ILE A 51 4.66 -1.67 0.39
C ILE A 51 4.36 -2.24 1.80
N GLY A 52 4.79 -1.53 2.85
CA GLY A 52 4.56 -1.95 4.23
C GLY A 52 3.08 -2.07 4.59
N HIS A 53 2.24 -1.14 4.11
CA HIS A 53 0.79 -1.21 4.27
C HIS A 53 0.15 -2.33 3.44
N ALA A 54 0.64 -2.59 2.22
CA ALA A 54 0.12 -3.66 1.37
C ALA A 54 0.23 -5.02 2.09
N VAL A 55 1.43 -5.40 2.53
CA VAL A 55 1.64 -6.68 3.24
C VAL A 55 0.97 -6.70 4.63
N ALA A 56 0.84 -5.55 5.31
CA ALA A 56 0.13 -5.47 6.59
C ALA A 56 -1.38 -5.72 6.49
N THR A 57 -1.97 -5.66 5.29
CA THR A 57 -3.39 -5.96 5.09
C THR A 57 -3.76 -7.37 5.54
N ALA A 58 -2.83 -8.32 5.39
CA ALA A 58 -2.97 -9.68 5.91
C ALA A 58 -3.13 -9.74 7.44
N HIS A 59 -2.54 -8.77 8.15
CA HIS A 59 -2.66 -8.66 9.60
C HIS A 59 -3.94 -7.94 10.02
N MET A 60 -4.30 -6.86 9.33
CA MET A 60 -5.51 -6.10 9.61
C MET A 60 -5.99 -5.37 8.35
N ALA A 61 -7.28 -5.56 8.01
CA ALA A 61 -7.89 -5.01 6.80
C ALA A 61 -7.77 -3.47 6.70
N ASP A 62 -7.74 -2.75 7.83
CA ASP A 62 -7.58 -1.29 7.88
C ASP A 62 -6.28 -0.79 7.23
N HIS A 63 -5.25 -1.65 7.11
CA HIS A 63 -4.01 -1.30 6.42
C HIS A 63 -4.16 -1.22 4.89
N SER A 64 -5.22 -1.81 4.32
CA SER A 64 -5.46 -1.82 2.87
C SER A 64 -5.51 -0.43 2.24
N MET A 65 -5.98 0.58 2.98
CA MET A 65 -6.04 1.95 2.50
C MET A 65 -4.66 2.62 2.40
N GLY A 66 -3.69 2.14 3.19
CA GLY A 66 -2.37 2.76 3.23
C GLY A 66 -1.57 2.54 1.94
N ALA A 67 -1.71 1.38 1.31
CA ALA A 67 -1.00 1.05 0.07
C ALA A 67 -1.31 2.05 -1.08
N PRO A 68 -2.57 2.24 -1.50
CA PRO A 68 -2.89 3.17 -2.59
C PRO A 68 -2.58 4.63 -2.23
N LEU A 69 -2.85 5.05 -0.98
CA LEU A 69 -2.60 6.42 -0.55
C LEU A 69 -1.11 6.76 -0.53
N TYR A 70 -0.25 5.87 -0.01
CA TYR A 70 1.19 6.12 -0.04
C TYR A 70 1.79 6.00 -1.45
N ALA A 71 1.20 5.20 -2.34
CA ALA A 71 1.60 5.16 -3.75
C ALA A 71 1.35 6.51 -4.44
N LEU A 72 0.14 7.08 -4.29
CA LEU A 72 -0.17 8.41 -4.81
C LEU A 72 0.73 9.50 -4.18
N LYS A 73 1.03 9.38 -2.89
CA LYS A 73 1.97 10.29 -2.23
C LYS A 73 3.39 10.21 -2.81
N ALA A 74 3.87 9.02 -3.12
CA ALA A 74 5.17 8.82 -3.76
C ALA A 74 5.20 9.46 -5.15
N LEU A 75 4.17 9.26 -5.97
CA LEU A 75 4.04 9.90 -7.28
C LEU A 75 4.01 11.43 -7.19
N LYS A 76 3.26 11.98 -6.23
CA LYS A 76 3.20 13.42 -5.99
C LYS A 76 4.57 13.99 -5.65
N MET A 77 5.31 13.32 -4.76
CA MET A 77 6.67 13.71 -4.38
C MET A 77 7.65 13.61 -5.56
N ALA A 78 7.42 12.68 -6.47
CA ALA A 78 8.21 12.51 -7.69
C ALA A 78 7.79 13.47 -8.83
N GLY A 79 6.81 14.36 -8.61
CA GLY A 79 6.31 15.27 -9.64
C GLY A 79 5.59 14.56 -10.80
N ARG A 80 5.01 13.38 -10.55
CA ARG A 80 4.31 12.56 -11.53
C ARG A 80 2.80 12.83 -11.51
N PRO A 81 2.10 12.68 -12.65
CA PRO A 81 0.65 12.79 -12.68
C PRO A 81 0.01 11.73 -11.79
N LEU A 82 -1.07 12.11 -11.09
CA LEU A 82 -1.79 11.23 -10.15
C LEU A 82 -3.03 10.60 -10.77
N ASP A 83 -3.59 11.20 -11.83
CA ASP A 83 -4.90 10.84 -12.35
C ASP A 83 -4.88 9.44 -12.99
N GLU A 84 -3.78 9.07 -13.66
CA GLU A 84 -3.58 7.73 -14.22
C GLU A 84 -3.57 6.65 -13.13
N GLU A 85 -2.82 6.88 -12.05
CA GLU A 85 -2.76 5.95 -10.91
C GLU A 85 -4.11 5.86 -10.20
N ARG A 86 -4.80 6.99 -9.98
CA ARG A 86 -6.14 6.98 -9.38
C ARG A 86 -7.12 6.19 -10.23
N ALA A 87 -7.16 6.45 -11.54
CA ALA A 87 -8.05 5.76 -12.46
C ALA A 87 -7.79 4.24 -12.42
N TRP A 88 -6.52 3.84 -12.49
CA TRP A 88 -6.12 2.44 -12.38
C TRP A 88 -6.57 1.81 -11.05
N GLN A 89 -6.33 2.47 -9.92
CA GLN A 89 -6.76 1.99 -8.59
C GLN A 89 -8.28 1.79 -8.53
N TYR A 90 -9.08 2.73 -9.04
CA TYR A 90 -10.55 2.60 -9.07
C TYR A 90 -11.02 1.49 -10.04
N GLU A 91 -10.34 1.30 -11.17
CA GLU A 91 -10.61 0.19 -12.08
C GLU A 91 -10.37 -1.17 -11.40
N GLN A 92 -9.30 -1.30 -10.60
CA GLN A 92 -9.04 -2.54 -9.86
C GLN A 92 -10.16 -2.89 -8.87
N LEU A 93 -10.86 -1.90 -8.31
CA LEU A 93 -12.00 -2.15 -7.41
C LEU A 93 -13.20 -2.78 -8.12
N GLN A 94 -13.30 -2.68 -9.45
CA GLN A 94 -14.39 -3.30 -10.22
C GLN A 94 -14.33 -4.84 -10.20
N GLN A 95 -13.22 -5.41 -9.74
CA GLN A 95 -13.08 -6.86 -9.50
C GLN A 95 -13.81 -7.30 -8.23
N LEU A 96 -14.24 -6.36 -7.38
CA LEU A 96 -14.92 -6.63 -6.11
C LEU A 96 -16.45 -6.50 -6.27
N PRO A 97 -17.23 -7.12 -5.37
CA PRO A 97 -18.66 -6.82 -5.25
C PRO A 97 -18.93 -5.32 -5.10
N ALA A 98 -20.03 -4.84 -5.68
CA ALA A 98 -20.31 -3.40 -5.81
C ALA A 98 -20.35 -2.66 -4.47
N ASP A 99 -20.92 -3.29 -3.44
CA ASP A 99 -21.00 -2.77 -2.07
C ASP A 99 -19.61 -2.63 -1.42
N ILE A 100 -18.73 -3.60 -1.66
CA ILE A 100 -17.33 -3.55 -1.19
C ILE A 100 -16.54 -2.49 -1.95
N ALA A 101 -16.71 -2.40 -3.28
CA ALA A 101 -16.05 -1.38 -4.09
C ALA A 101 -16.48 0.04 -3.66
N GLU A 102 -17.76 0.24 -3.36
CA GLU A 102 -18.28 1.50 -2.84
C GLU A 102 -17.69 1.82 -1.45
N LEU A 103 -17.67 0.86 -0.53
CA LEU A 103 -17.08 1.02 0.80
C LEU A 103 -15.60 1.42 0.73
N VAL A 104 -14.82 0.71 -0.10
CA VAL A 104 -13.38 0.94 -0.26
C VAL A 104 -13.13 2.30 -0.89
N SER A 105 -13.80 2.62 -2.01
CA SER A 105 -13.64 3.90 -2.70
C SER A 105 -14.06 5.10 -1.84
N GLY A 106 -15.14 4.98 -1.06
CA GLY A 106 -15.57 6.00 -0.10
C GLY A 106 -14.54 6.22 1.02
N THR A 107 -14.01 5.12 1.57
CA THR A 107 -12.99 5.17 2.62
C THR A 107 -11.67 5.78 2.12
N MET A 108 -11.24 5.43 0.90
CA MET A 108 -10.06 6.02 0.26
C MET A 108 -10.21 7.54 0.14
N LYS A 109 -11.34 8.03 -0.42
CA LYS A 109 -11.63 9.47 -0.55
C LYS A 109 -11.63 10.20 0.79
N GLN A 110 -12.15 9.57 1.85
CA GLN A 110 -12.15 10.16 3.19
C GLN A 110 -10.73 10.27 3.76
N LYS A 111 -9.94 9.20 3.69
CA LYS A 111 -8.58 9.16 4.25
C LYS A 111 -7.58 10.00 3.45
N GLU A 112 -7.77 10.14 2.14
CA GLU A 112 -6.94 10.96 1.26
C GLU A 112 -6.86 12.42 1.73
N LYS A 113 -7.96 12.98 2.26
CA LYS A 113 -8.01 14.33 2.83
C LYS A 113 -6.95 14.56 3.91
N SER A 114 -6.67 13.54 4.71
CA SER A 114 -5.66 13.59 5.77
C SER A 114 -4.23 13.43 5.25
N PHE A 115 -4.05 12.90 4.03
CA PHE A 115 -2.74 12.64 3.44
C PHE A 115 -2.18 13.82 2.62
N LYS A 116 -2.97 14.87 2.37
CA LYS A 116 -2.62 16.05 1.56
C LYS A 116 -2.09 15.67 0.17
N ILE A 117 -2.71 14.68 -0.47
CA ILE A 117 -2.39 14.21 -1.82
C ILE A 117 -3.22 15.00 -2.82
#